data_AF-A0AAV0PAF1-F1
#
_entry.id   AF-A0AAV0PAF1-F1
#
_cell.length_a   1.000
_cell.length_b   1.000
_cell.length_c   1.000
_cell.angle_alpha   90.00
_cell.angle_beta   90.00
_cell.angle_gamma   90.00
#
_symmetry.space_group_name_H-M   'P 1'
#
loop_
_entity.id
_entity.type
_entity.pdbx_description
1 polymer ?
#
loop_
_entity_poly.entity_id
_entity_poly.type
_entity_poly.pdbx_seq_one_letter_code
_entity_poly.pdbx_strand_id
1 'polypeptide(L)'
;EGRFGEINQAGIAYYNELIDALVLKGVQPFVTLCHFDMPQELEDRYGSWGTFPPSRCSGHFGNCTAGDSETEPYIAAHNIILSHAAAVDVYRTKYQKDQKGMIGIVLHCAWFEPFSESEADGLATDRANAFFANWFFDPIVLGRYPEEMSRVLGSTLPEFSSKDMEKLKQGLDFLGINHYTSYYIKDCIYSACEPGLGTTRSEGSFQTIQERDGFPMGKRVSFFSSAPSYIDRTGSTTYLKFLDTIFRTNMAVSFACWICRVIWVGNTFTHKEWRKW
;
A
#
# COMPACT_ATOMS: atom_id res chain seq x y z
N GLU A 1 -18.15 -3.77 -17.91
CA GLU A 1 -19.33 -3.56 -17.07
C GLU A 1 -18.93 -3.85 -15.62
N GLY A 2 -19.16 -2.93 -14.68
CA GLY A 2 -18.99 -3.18 -13.24
C GLY A 2 -20.03 -4.22 -12.85
N ARG A 3 -19.58 -5.45 -12.65
CA ARG A 3 -20.24 -6.66 -13.19
C ARG A 3 -21.61 -7.02 -12.59
N PHE A 4 -22.09 -6.33 -11.56
CA PHE A 4 -23.36 -6.63 -10.89
C PHE A 4 -24.02 -5.36 -10.34
N GLY A 5 -25.32 -5.22 -10.56
CA GLY A 5 -26.14 -4.13 -10.01
C GLY A 5 -26.23 -2.89 -10.90
N GLU A 6 -27.05 -1.93 -10.45
CA GLU A 6 -27.23 -0.63 -11.09
C GLU A 6 -26.43 0.46 -10.35
N ILE A 7 -26.10 1.54 -11.06
CA ILE A 7 -25.42 2.69 -10.49
C ILE A 7 -26.37 3.42 -9.52
N ASN A 8 -25.97 3.58 -8.26
CA ASN A 8 -26.71 4.37 -7.29
C ASN A 8 -26.53 5.88 -7.54
N GLN A 9 -27.50 6.48 -8.25
CA GLN A 9 -27.48 7.91 -8.59
C GLN A 9 -27.51 8.84 -7.36
N ALA A 10 -28.11 8.43 -6.24
CA ALA A 10 -28.10 9.23 -5.02
C ALA A 10 -26.69 9.32 -4.41
N GLY A 11 -25.92 8.22 -4.48
CA GLY A 11 -24.52 8.20 -4.07
C GLY A 11 -23.67 9.13 -4.94
N ILE A 12 -23.88 9.10 -6.26
CA ILE A 12 -23.25 10.05 -7.19
C ILE A 12 -23.59 11.48 -6.75
N ALA A 13 -24.87 11.84 -6.67
CA ALA A 13 -25.31 13.19 -6.31
C ALA A 13 -24.65 13.72 -5.02
N TYR A 14 -24.53 12.87 -3.99
CA TYR A 14 -23.83 13.22 -2.75
C TYR A 14 -22.37 13.65 -2.99
N TYR A 15 -21.59 12.88 -3.76
CA TYR A 15 -20.21 13.24 -4.05
C TYR A 15 -20.11 14.51 -4.93
N ASN A 16 -21.07 14.76 -5.84
CA ASN A 16 -21.12 16.00 -6.61
C ASN A 16 -21.24 17.20 -5.67
N GLU A 17 -22.23 17.15 -4.78
CA GLU A 17 -22.52 18.24 -3.85
C GLU A 17 -21.33 18.52 -2.93
N LEU A 18 -20.67 17.46 -2.45
CA LEU A 18 -19.46 17.57 -1.65
C LEU A 18 -18.30 18.22 -2.43
N ILE A 19 -18.02 17.75 -3.64
CA ILE A 19 -16.95 18.28 -4.49
C ILE A 19 -17.23 19.74 -4.87
N ASP A 20 -18.46 20.05 -5.29
CA ASP A 20 -18.87 21.40 -5.66
C ASP A 20 -18.75 22.36 -4.45
N ALA A 21 -19.12 21.90 -3.24
CA ALA A 21 -18.97 22.68 -2.01
C ALA A 21 -17.49 22.94 -1.65
N LEU A 22 -16.61 21.95 -1.81
CA LEU A 22 -15.16 22.11 -1.58
C LEU A 22 -14.56 23.12 -2.57
N VAL A 23 -14.88 22.98 -3.86
CA VAL A 23 -14.40 23.88 -4.91
C VAL A 23 -14.92 25.30 -4.70
N LEU A 24 -16.18 25.48 -4.32
CA LEU A 24 -16.76 26.79 -4.00
C LEU A 24 -16.02 27.50 -2.84
N LYS A 25 -15.43 26.71 -1.93
CA LYS A 25 -14.61 27.21 -0.81
C LYS A 25 -13.12 27.33 -1.16
N GLY A 26 -12.74 27.10 -2.42
CA GLY A 26 -11.34 27.16 -2.87
C GLY A 26 -10.48 26.00 -2.38
N VAL A 27 -11.10 24.88 -1.96
CA VAL A 27 -10.39 23.68 -1.53
C VAL A 27 -10.26 22.71 -2.70
N GLN A 28 -9.03 22.34 -3.04
CA GLN A 28 -8.76 21.37 -4.10
C GLN A 28 -8.98 19.93 -3.60
N PRO A 29 -9.92 19.16 -4.16
CA PRO A 29 -10.15 17.77 -3.75
C PRO A 29 -9.04 16.83 -4.25
N PHE A 30 -8.62 15.92 -3.37
CA PHE A 30 -7.76 14.77 -3.67
C PHE A 30 -8.57 13.51 -3.32
N VAL A 31 -9.00 12.76 -4.34
CA VAL A 31 -9.98 11.69 -4.17
C VAL A 31 -9.27 10.34 -4.14
N THR A 32 -9.62 9.51 -3.16
CA THR A 32 -9.21 8.10 -3.09
C THR A 32 -10.33 7.21 -3.63
N LEU A 33 -10.05 6.34 -4.60
CA LEU A 33 -11.07 5.50 -5.24
C LEU A 33 -11.44 4.24 -4.44
N CYS A 34 -10.54 3.75 -3.59
CA CYS A 34 -10.76 2.59 -2.73
C CYS A 34 -9.98 2.80 -1.43
N HIS A 35 -10.68 2.64 -0.30
CA HIS A 35 -10.14 2.79 1.05
C HIS A 35 -10.67 1.69 1.98
N PHE A 36 -10.51 0.43 1.57
CA PHE A 36 -11.05 -0.78 2.24
C PHE A 36 -12.56 -0.86 2.39
N ASP A 37 -13.25 -0.04 1.65
CA ASP A 37 -14.70 -0.04 1.50
C ASP A 37 -15.14 -1.05 0.43
N MET A 38 -14.53 -2.24 0.45
CA MET A 38 -14.86 -3.32 -0.47
C MET A 38 -16.34 -3.70 -0.29
N PRO A 39 -17.15 -3.77 -1.36
CA PRO A 39 -18.55 -4.15 -1.25
C PRO A 39 -18.71 -5.57 -0.70
N GLN A 40 -19.50 -5.74 0.38
CA GLN A 40 -19.77 -7.04 1.00
C GLN A 40 -20.30 -8.09 0.00
N GLU A 41 -21.07 -7.67 -1.00
CA GLU A 41 -21.56 -8.57 -2.04
C GLU A 41 -20.42 -9.25 -2.84
N LEU A 42 -19.29 -8.56 -3.05
CA LEU A 42 -18.14 -9.14 -3.72
C LEU A 42 -17.38 -10.11 -2.80
N GLU A 43 -17.36 -9.82 -1.50
CA GLU A 43 -16.85 -10.73 -0.47
C GLU A 43 -17.68 -12.02 -0.42
N ASP A 44 -19.00 -11.91 -0.29
CA ASP A 44 -19.90 -13.05 -0.16
C ASP A 44 -19.87 -13.97 -1.40
N ARG A 45 -19.66 -13.40 -2.59
CA ARG A 45 -19.63 -14.16 -3.85
C ARG A 45 -18.29 -14.77 -4.18
N TYR A 46 -17.20 -14.07 -3.90
CA TYR A 46 -15.88 -14.41 -4.43
C TYR A 46 -14.82 -14.64 -3.37
N GLY A 47 -15.09 -14.33 -2.10
CA GLY A 47 -14.10 -14.30 -1.02
C GLY A 47 -13.11 -13.17 -1.28
N SER A 48 -13.33 -12.01 -0.68
CA SER A 48 -12.48 -10.84 -0.95
C SER A 48 -11.22 -10.87 -0.08
N TRP A 49 -10.45 -9.79 -0.20
CA TRP A 49 -9.02 -9.78 -0.04
C TRP A 49 -8.69 -9.46 1.39
N GLY A 50 -8.31 -10.50 2.13
CA GLY A 50 -8.18 -10.50 3.57
C GLY A 50 -7.44 -9.28 4.12
N THR A 51 -8.04 -8.66 5.14
CA THR A 51 -7.28 -7.99 6.20
C THR A 51 -8.01 -8.04 7.56
N PHE A 52 -9.36 -8.17 7.62
CA PHE A 52 -10.21 -8.65 8.76
C PHE A 52 -11.64 -9.01 8.23
N PRO A 53 -12.55 -9.63 9.02
CA PRO A 53 -13.13 -10.97 8.81
C PRO A 53 -13.95 -11.20 7.50
N PRO A 54 -14.16 -12.45 7.04
CA PRO A 54 -14.19 -13.69 7.82
C PRO A 54 -12.80 -14.10 8.26
N SER A 55 -12.66 -14.70 9.45
CA SER A 55 -11.41 -15.15 10.07
C SER A 55 -10.69 -16.17 9.18
N ARG A 56 -10.04 -15.67 8.13
CA ARG A 56 -9.28 -16.41 7.14
C ARG A 56 -7.82 -16.28 7.49
N CYS A 57 -7.29 -17.31 8.13
CA CYS A 57 -5.89 -17.39 8.49
C CYS A 57 -5.45 -18.84 8.64
N SER A 58 -4.14 -19.09 8.55
CA SER A 58 -3.61 -20.42 8.89
C SER A 58 -3.66 -20.61 10.41
N GLY A 59 -3.86 -21.84 10.87
CA GLY A 59 -4.12 -22.13 12.30
C GLY A 59 -3.02 -21.68 13.27
N HIS A 60 -1.79 -21.46 12.81
CA HIS A 60 -0.71 -20.92 13.63
C HIS A 60 -0.71 -19.38 13.75
N PHE A 61 -1.48 -18.66 12.93
CA PHE A 61 -1.68 -17.21 13.04
C PHE A 61 -2.90 -16.85 13.91
N GLY A 62 -3.82 -17.80 14.13
CA GLY A 62 -5.01 -17.59 14.94
C GLY A 62 -5.98 -18.76 14.88
N ASN A 63 -7.06 -18.70 15.67
CA ASN A 63 -8.11 -19.71 15.68
C ASN A 63 -9.08 -19.54 14.49
N CYS A 64 -8.60 -19.82 13.28
CA CYS A 64 -9.34 -19.69 12.03
C CYS A 64 -9.83 -21.04 11.52
N THR A 65 -11.05 -21.08 10.99
CA THR A 65 -11.69 -22.30 10.46
C THR A 65 -11.51 -22.45 8.95
N ALA A 66 -10.98 -21.42 8.28
CA ALA A 66 -10.72 -21.38 6.85
C ALA A 66 -9.59 -20.38 6.57
N GLY A 67 -9.08 -20.34 5.33
CA GLY A 67 -8.06 -19.40 4.89
C GLY A 67 -6.65 -19.98 4.84
N ASP A 68 -5.77 -19.26 4.15
CA ASP A 68 -4.34 -19.57 4.07
C ASP A 68 -3.54 -18.28 4.10
N SER A 69 -2.96 -17.98 5.26
CA SER A 69 -2.12 -16.79 5.49
C SER A 69 -0.80 -16.83 4.72
N GLU A 70 -0.39 -17.98 4.20
CA GLU A 70 0.82 -18.10 3.40
C GLU A 70 0.57 -17.88 1.91
N THR A 71 -0.69 -17.80 1.46
CA THR A 71 -1.03 -17.69 0.03
C THR A 71 -2.00 -16.56 -0.28
N GLU A 72 -3.09 -16.44 0.47
CA GLU A 72 -4.18 -15.50 0.18
C GLU A 72 -3.74 -14.03 0.15
N PRO A 73 -2.85 -13.56 1.05
CA PRO A 73 -2.35 -12.18 0.98
C PRO A 73 -1.65 -11.83 -0.34
N TYR A 74 -0.97 -12.79 -0.97
CA TYR A 74 -0.28 -12.57 -2.25
C TYR A 74 -1.23 -12.53 -3.43
N ILE A 75 -2.27 -13.37 -3.42
CA ILE A 75 -3.33 -13.32 -4.42
C ILE A 75 -4.08 -11.97 -4.32
N ALA A 76 -4.39 -11.55 -3.10
CA ALA A 76 -4.98 -10.25 -2.82
C ALA A 76 -4.10 -9.10 -3.36
N ALA A 77 -2.86 -9.02 -2.92
CA ALA A 77 -1.96 -7.95 -3.35
C ALA A 77 -1.75 -7.92 -4.88
N HIS A 78 -1.60 -9.10 -5.50
CA HIS A 78 -1.47 -9.22 -6.94
C HIS A 78 -2.67 -8.62 -7.68
N ASN A 79 -3.88 -8.95 -7.26
CA ASN A 79 -5.06 -8.40 -7.89
C ASN A 79 -5.22 -6.88 -7.61
N ILE A 80 -4.65 -6.33 -6.52
CA ILE A 80 -4.70 -4.86 -6.21
C ILE A 80 -3.86 -4.16 -7.26
N ILE A 81 -2.67 -4.71 -7.51
CA ILE A 81 -1.73 -4.20 -8.51
C ILE A 81 -2.38 -4.24 -9.90
N LEU A 82 -3.02 -5.35 -10.28
CA LEU A 82 -3.72 -5.46 -11.56
C LEU A 82 -4.91 -4.50 -11.68
N SER A 83 -5.68 -4.33 -10.60
CA SER A 83 -6.82 -3.41 -10.56
C SER A 83 -6.37 -1.96 -10.68
N HIS A 84 -5.27 -1.61 -10.00
CA HIS A 84 -4.62 -0.30 -10.15
C HIS A 84 -4.18 -0.07 -11.60
N ALA A 85 -3.45 -1.02 -12.20
CA ALA A 85 -2.99 -0.92 -13.58
C ALA A 85 -4.15 -0.76 -14.58
N ALA A 86 -5.25 -1.49 -14.37
CA ALA A 86 -6.45 -1.37 -15.19
C ALA A 86 -7.15 -0.01 -15.04
N ALA A 87 -7.23 0.53 -13.82
CA ALA A 87 -7.82 1.85 -13.57
C ALA A 87 -6.98 2.97 -14.20
N VAL A 88 -5.65 2.90 -14.07
CA VAL A 88 -4.71 3.84 -14.69
C VAL A 88 -4.83 3.80 -16.21
N ASP A 89 -4.83 2.62 -16.81
CA ASP A 89 -4.99 2.42 -18.26
C ASP A 89 -6.30 3.07 -18.77
N VAL A 90 -7.42 2.83 -18.08
CA VAL A 90 -8.71 3.45 -18.41
C VAL A 90 -8.64 4.98 -18.28
N TYR A 91 -8.10 5.50 -17.18
CA TYR A 91 -8.00 6.93 -16.96
C TYR A 91 -7.20 7.62 -18.06
N ARG A 92 -6.01 7.10 -18.38
CA ARG A 92 -5.09 7.68 -19.35
C ARG A 92 -5.63 7.61 -20.77
N THR A 93 -6.22 6.48 -21.15
CA THR A 93 -6.71 6.27 -22.52
C THR A 93 -8.01 7.02 -22.81
N LYS A 94 -8.88 7.21 -21.82
CA LYS A 94 -10.22 7.79 -22.03
C LYS A 94 -10.44 9.19 -21.48
N TYR A 95 -9.78 9.56 -20.39
CA TYR A 95 -10.18 10.74 -19.60
C TYR A 95 -9.06 11.77 -19.45
N GLN A 96 -7.80 11.35 -19.32
CA GLN A 96 -6.70 12.25 -18.96
C GLN A 96 -6.46 13.36 -19.97
N LYS A 97 -6.63 13.09 -21.27
CA LYS A 97 -6.44 14.11 -22.33
C LYS A 97 -7.38 15.31 -22.15
N ASP A 98 -8.61 15.05 -21.74
CA ASP A 98 -9.64 16.09 -21.58
C ASP A 98 -9.57 16.71 -20.18
N GLN A 99 -9.45 15.88 -19.14
CA GLN A 99 -9.50 16.31 -17.73
C GLN A 99 -8.18 16.87 -17.21
N LYS A 100 -7.05 16.53 -17.84
CA LYS A 100 -5.69 17.00 -17.50
C LYS A 100 -5.29 16.75 -16.03
N GLY A 101 -5.93 15.80 -15.35
CA GLY A 101 -5.56 15.41 -13.99
C GLY A 101 -4.48 14.33 -13.96
N MET A 102 -4.00 14.04 -12.77
CA MET A 102 -2.99 13.04 -12.45
C MET A 102 -3.62 11.87 -11.70
N ILE A 103 -3.09 10.67 -11.92
CA ILE A 103 -3.45 9.46 -11.17
C ILE A 103 -2.19 8.83 -10.56
N GLY A 104 -2.32 8.39 -9.32
CA GLY A 104 -1.22 7.82 -8.56
C GLY A 104 -1.67 6.74 -7.59
N ILE A 105 -0.71 6.20 -6.86
CA ILE A 105 -0.95 5.30 -5.73
C ILE A 105 -0.35 5.89 -4.47
N VAL A 106 -0.95 5.61 -3.33
CA VAL A 106 -0.45 6.02 -2.01
C VAL A 106 -0.16 4.79 -1.20
N LEU A 107 1.09 4.60 -0.81
CA LEU A 107 1.52 3.40 -0.09
C LEU A 107 1.76 3.74 1.37
N HIS A 108 1.50 2.77 2.25
CA HIS A 108 1.97 2.85 3.62
C HIS A 108 3.44 2.47 3.66
N CYS A 109 4.25 3.34 4.27
CA CYS A 109 5.69 3.17 4.30
C CYS A 109 6.22 3.39 5.72
N ALA A 110 6.96 2.41 6.23
CA ALA A 110 7.78 2.53 7.42
C ALA A 110 9.24 2.74 6.99
N TRP A 111 10.03 3.38 7.85
CA TRP A 111 11.48 3.37 7.69
C TRP A 111 12.04 2.13 8.40
N PHE A 112 12.97 1.45 7.76
CA PHE A 112 13.63 0.28 8.32
C PHE A 112 15.13 0.53 8.43
N GLU A 113 15.63 0.37 9.64
CA GLU A 113 17.05 0.48 9.98
C GLU A 113 17.56 -0.90 10.42
N PRO A 114 18.74 -1.37 10.01
CA PRO A 114 19.27 -2.62 10.53
C PRO A 114 19.51 -2.51 12.05
N PHE A 115 19.20 -3.58 12.79
CA PHE A 115 19.36 -3.60 14.24
C PHE A 115 20.83 -3.50 14.64
N SER A 116 21.72 -4.20 13.94
CA SER A 116 23.17 -4.17 14.09
C SER A 116 23.91 -3.96 12.76
N GLU A 117 25.24 -3.83 12.79
CA GLU A 117 26.09 -3.77 11.59
C GLU A 117 26.32 -5.13 10.93
N SER A 118 25.64 -6.19 11.38
CA SER A 118 25.77 -7.51 10.77
C SER A 118 25.18 -7.53 9.36
N GLU A 119 25.83 -8.28 8.45
CA GLU A 119 25.30 -8.49 7.10
C GLU A 119 23.90 -9.12 7.13
N ALA A 120 23.63 -9.99 8.11
CA ALA A 120 22.32 -10.61 8.29
C ALA A 120 21.22 -9.57 8.52
N ASP A 121 21.42 -8.60 9.41
CA ASP A 121 20.44 -7.54 9.68
C ASP A 121 20.28 -6.57 8.50
N GLY A 122 21.36 -6.34 7.73
CA GLY A 122 21.31 -5.62 6.47
C GLY A 122 20.39 -6.31 5.46
N LEU A 123 20.63 -7.60 5.19
CA LEU A 123 19.79 -8.41 4.29
C LEU A 123 18.35 -8.55 4.81
N ALA A 124 18.15 -8.58 6.12
CA ALA A 124 16.81 -8.58 6.71
C ALA A 124 16.08 -7.26 6.49
N THR A 125 16.80 -6.14 6.47
CA THR A 125 16.25 -4.81 6.15
C THR A 125 15.81 -4.73 4.69
N ASP A 126 16.57 -5.33 3.76
CA ASP A 126 16.15 -5.45 2.36
C ASP A 126 14.87 -6.28 2.22
N ARG A 127 14.79 -7.43 2.93
CA ARG A 127 13.55 -8.22 3.00
C ARG A 127 12.39 -7.43 3.61
N ALA A 128 12.63 -6.65 4.66
CA ALA A 128 11.58 -5.83 5.26
C ALA A 128 11.03 -4.78 4.28
N ASN A 129 11.89 -4.11 3.53
CA ASN A 129 11.45 -3.20 2.47
C ASN A 129 10.66 -3.93 1.37
N ALA A 130 11.18 -5.09 0.93
CA ALA A 130 10.57 -5.94 -0.09
C ALA A 130 9.14 -6.39 0.29
N PHE A 131 8.95 -6.89 1.50
CA PHE A 131 7.66 -7.38 2.01
C PHE A 131 6.72 -6.27 2.52
N PHE A 132 7.14 -5.00 2.45
CA PHE A 132 6.33 -3.86 2.88
C PHE A 132 5.95 -2.97 1.69
N ALA A 133 6.63 -1.84 1.50
CA ALA A 133 6.26 -0.88 0.46
C ALA A 133 6.62 -1.37 -0.95
N ASN A 134 7.77 -2.03 -1.11
CA ASN A 134 8.28 -2.44 -2.42
C ASN A 134 7.43 -3.55 -3.06
N TRP A 135 6.72 -4.33 -2.24
CA TRP A 135 5.76 -5.34 -2.71
C TRP A 135 4.73 -4.78 -3.70
N PHE A 136 4.24 -3.55 -3.47
CA PHE A 136 3.32 -2.87 -4.38
C PHE A 136 4.05 -1.94 -5.33
N PHE A 137 5.11 -1.29 -4.87
CA PHE A 137 5.81 -0.28 -5.62
C PHE A 137 6.55 -0.86 -6.83
N ASP A 138 7.35 -1.92 -6.65
CA ASP A 138 8.16 -2.51 -7.70
C ASP A 138 7.32 -3.07 -8.86
N PRO A 139 6.20 -3.77 -8.62
CA PRO A 139 5.32 -4.18 -9.72
C PRO A 139 4.79 -3.01 -10.54
N ILE A 140 4.44 -1.90 -9.89
CA ILE A 140 3.84 -0.73 -10.55
C ILE A 140 4.87 0.07 -11.34
N VAL A 141 6.13 0.13 -10.87
CA VAL A 141 7.16 0.97 -11.49
C VAL A 141 8.14 0.16 -12.35
N LEU A 142 8.49 -1.04 -11.91
CA LEU A 142 9.46 -1.93 -12.58
C LEU A 142 8.79 -3.07 -13.34
N GLY A 143 7.49 -3.31 -13.14
CA GLY A 143 6.76 -4.40 -13.80
C GLY A 143 7.08 -5.79 -13.26
N ARG A 144 7.67 -5.90 -12.06
CA ARG A 144 8.05 -7.16 -11.41
C ARG A 144 8.04 -7.02 -9.89
N TYR A 145 7.86 -8.13 -9.18
CA TYR A 145 8.02 -8.16 -7.72
C TYR A 145 9.49 -8.00 -7.30
N PRO A 146 9.75 -7.58 -6.05
CA PRO A 146 11.10 -7.55 -5.49
C PRO A 146 11.80 -8.91 -5.59
N GLU A 147 13.12 -8.89 -5.76
CA GLU A 147 13.91 -10.12 -5.90
C GLU A 147 13.92 -10.92 -4.60
N GLU A 148 13.98 -10.23 -3.46
CA GLU A 148 13.94 -10.79 -2.12
C GLU A 148 12.66 -11.60 -1.89
N MET A 149 11.50 -11.04 -2.29
CA MET A 149 10.22 -11.75 -2.21
C MET A 149 10.24 -13.00 -3.10
N SER A 150 10.75 -12.87 -4.33
CA SER A 150 10.83 -13.99 -5.27
C SER A 150 11.70 -15.12 -4.73
N ARG A 151 12.85 -14.80 -4.12
CA ARG A 151 13.76 -15.77 -3.49
C ARG A 151 13.12 -16.45 -2.28
N VAL A 152 12.39 -15.71 -1.45
CA VAL A 152 11.77 -16.26 -0.23
C VAL A 152 10.54 -17.10 -0.56
N LEU A 153 9.66 -16.63 -1.44
CA LEU A 153 8.34 -17.21 -1.67
C LEU A 153 8.30 -18.23 -2.80
N GLY A 154 9.16 -18.09 -3.82
CA GLY A 154 9.16 -18.96 -4.99
C GLY A 154 7.79 -19.00 -5.66
N SER A 155 7.27 -20.21 -5.91
CA SER A 155 6.00 -20.44 -6.61
C SER A 155 4.75 -19.98 -5.87
N THR A 156 4.86 -19.59 -4.59
CA THR A 156 3.74 -19.00 -3.82
C THR A 156 3.43 -17.58 -4.30
N LEU A 157 4.41 -16.86 -4.84
CA LEU A 157 4.24 -15.52 -5.37
C LEU A 157 3.63 -15.60 -6.79
N PRO A 158 2.47 -14.95 -7.05
CA PRO A 158 1.86 -14.98 -8.38
C PRO A 158 2.76 -14.35 -9.45
N GLU A 159 2.58 -14.78 -10.71
CA GLU A 159 3.32 -14.23 -11.85
C GLU A 159 2.44 -13.26 -12.65
N PHE A 160 3.05 -12.18 -13.15
CA PHE A 160 2.38 -11.27 -14.08
C PHE A 160 2.38 -11.84 -15.48
N SER A 161 1.23 -11.83 -16.16
CA SER A 161 1.19 -12.17 -17.58
C SER A 161 1.86 -11.08 -18.42
N SER A 162 2.24 -11.40 -19.66
CA SER A 162 2.78 -10.41 -20.59
C SER A 162 1.86 -9.20 -20.78
N LYS A 163 0.55 -9.42 -20.75
CA LYS A 163 -0.47 -8.37 -20.88
C LYS A 163 -0.54 -7.47 -19.63
N ASP A 164 -0.34 -8.05 -18.45
CA ASP A 164 -0.29 -7.28 -17.21
C ASP A 164 0.95 -6.39 -17.17
N MET A 165 2.10 -6.94 -17.58
CA MET A 165 3.35 -6.20 -17.68
C MET A 165 3.26 -5.00 -18.64
N GLU A 166 2.54 -5.13 -19.77
CA GLU A 166 2.31 -3.99 -20.68
C GLU A 166 1.56 -2.83 -20.02
N LYS A 167 0.59 -3.13 -19.15
CA LYS A 167 -0.16 -2.12 -18.41
C LYS A 167 0.65 -1.52 -17.26
N LEU A 168 1.44 -2.33 -16.56
CA LEU A 168 2.26 -1.86 -15.44
C LEU A 168 3.38 -0.91 -15.90
N LYS A 169 3.88 -1.05 -17.13
CA LYS A 169 4.87 -0.15 -17.74
C LYS A 169 4.42 1.31 -17.89
N GLN A 170 3.15 1.61 -17.67
CA GLN A 170 2.65 2.98 -17.82
C GLN A 170 3.15 3.90 -16.69
N GLY A 171 3.63 3.38 -15.55
CA GLY A 171 4.16 4.18 -14.44
C GLY A 171 3.13 5.09 -13.77
N LEU A 172 3.57 5.95 -12.84
CA LEU A 172 2.71 6.81 -12.01
C LEU A 172 2.91 8.30 -12.33
N ASP A 173 1.84 9.10 -12.20
CA ASP A 173 1.97 10.57 -12.29
C ASP A 173 2.49 11.15 -10.96
N PHE A 174 2.16 10.51 -9.85
CA PHE A 174 2.67 10.83 -8.51
C PHE A 174 2.66 9.60 -7.60
N LEU A 175 3.49 9.64 -6.55
CA LEU A 175 3.51 8.67 -5.46
C LEU A 175 3.07 9.37 -4.16
N GLY A 176 2.04 8.83 -3.52
CA GLY A 176 1.69 9.22 -2.17
C GLY A 176 2.35 8.33 -1.13
N ILE A 177 2.73 8.92 -0.01
CA ILE A 177 3.37 8.19 1.09
C ILE A 177 2.64 8.47 2.39
N ASN A 178 2.18 7.38 3.01
CA ASN A 178 1.62 7.38 4.35
C ASN A 178 2.69 6.85 5.32
N HIS A 179 3.41 7.75 5.98
CA HIS A 179 4.49 7.40 6.91
C HIS A 179 4.16 7.81 8.34
N TYR A 180 4.48 6.95 9.31
CA TYR A 180 4.18 7.17 10.72
C TYR A 180 5.32 6.83 11.66
N THR A 181 6.07 5.77 11.35
CA THR A 181 7.00 5.17 12.29
C THR A 181 8.14 4.47 11.56
N SER A 182 9.14 4.11 12.34
CA SER A 182 10.36 3.45 11.93
C SER A 182 10.57 2.21 12.80
N TYR A 183 11.28 1.23 12.30
CA TYR A 183 11.66 0.03 13.05
C TYR A 183 13.13 -0.30 12.83
N TYR A 184 13.77 -0.80 13.88
CA TYR A 184 14.96 -1.62 13.73
C TYR A 184 14.56 -3.01 13.24
N ILE A 185 15.37 -3.57 12.33
CA ILE A 185 15.13 -4.86 11.71
C ILE A 185 16.25 -5.82 12.09
N LYS A 186 15.86 -6.95 12.68
CA LYS A 186 16.77 -8.05 13.00
C LYS A 186 16.46 -9.26 12.14
N ASP A 187 17.49 -9.94 11.66
CA ASP A 187 17.36 -11.17 10.91
C ASP A 187 16.72 -12.30 11.73
N CYS A 188 15.86 -13.12 11.09
CA CYS A 188 15.29 -14.33 11.69
C CYS A 188 15.57 -15.60 10.87
N ILE A 189 16.45 -15.55 9.87
CA ILE A 189 16.84 -16.74 9.11
C ILE A 189 18.03 -17.42 9.78
N TYR A 190 19.03 -16.63 10.16
CA TYR A 190 20.29 -17.07 10.77
C TYR A 190 20.38 -16.67 12.25
N SER A 191 19.51 -15.78 12.73
CA SER A 191 19.47 -15.35 14.13
C SER A 191 18.18 -15.76 14.84
N ALA A 192 18.27 -15.94 16.15
CA ALA A 192 17.09 -16.19 16.98
C ALA A 192 16.24 -14.91 17.13
N CYS A 193 14.93 -15.08 16.96
CA CYS A 193 13.92 -14.03 17.07
C CYS A 193 12.78 -14.43 18.00
N GLU A 194 12.18 -13.43 18.65
CA GLU A 194 10.91 -13.61 19.34
C GLU A 194 9.76 -13.64 18.33
N PRO A 195 8.67 -14.37 18.60
CA PRO A 195 7.48 -14.36 17.74
C PRO A 195 6.92 -12.94 17.57
N GLY A 196 6.55 -12.59 16.33
CA GLY A 196 5.97 -11.28 16.03
C GLY A 196 5.75 -11.06 14.53
N LEU A 197 5.22 -9.89 14.18
CA LEU A 197 5.05 -9.49 12.78
C LEU A 197 6.39 -9.49 12.03
N GLY A 198 6.41 -10.08 10.84
CA GLY A 198 7.63 -10.19 10.02
C GLY A 198 8.36 -11.52 10.17
N THR A 199 8.14 -12.25 11.27
CA THR A 199 9.07 -13.32 11.68
C THR A 199 8.87 -14.63 10.92
N THR A 200 7.69 -14.83 10.32
CA THR A 200 7.40 -16.02 9.51
C THR A 200 8.03 -15.91 8.12
N ARG A 201 8.17 -17.05 7.42
CA ARG A 201 8.69 -17.08 6.04
C ARG A 201 7.84 -16.21 5.10
N SER A 202 6.51 -16.28 5.21
CA SER A 202 5.59 -15.47 4.41
C SER A 202 5.59 -13.97 4.78
N GLU A 203 6.24 -13.59 5.87
CA GLU A 203 6.39 -12.17 6.21
C GLU A 203 7.82 -11.66 5.98
N GLY A 204 8.71 -12.49 5.43
CA GLY A 204 10.07 -12.11 5.08
C GLY A 204 11.14 -12.49 6.11
N SER A 205 10.78 -13.20 7.18
CA SER A 205 11.70 -13.70 8.21
C SER A 205 12.60 -12.61 8.81
N PHE A 206 11.98 -11.56 9.34
CA PHE A 206 12.64 -10.50 10.08
C PHE A 206 11.83 -10.11 11.32
N GLN A 207 12.50 -9.59 12.35
CA GLN A 207 11.85 -9.09 13.55
C GLN A 207 11.85 -7.56 13.53
N THR A 208 10.69 -6.98 13.78
CA THR A 208 10.55 -5.53 14.00
C THR A 208 10.81 -5.18 15.46
N ILE A 209 11.70 -4.23 15.70
CA ILE A 209 12.14 -3.81 17.03
C ILE A 209 12.05 -2.29 17.12
N GLN A 210 11.54 -1.76 18.24
CA GLN A 210 11.39 -0.32 18.44
C GLN A 210 12.29 0.25 19.55
N GLU A 211 13.09 -0.61 20.20
CA GLU A 211 14.03 -0.23 21.25
C GLU A 211 15.37 -0.95 21.02
N ARG A 212 16.48 -0.21 21.08
CA ARG A 212 17.84 -0.75 20.95
C ARG A 212 18.66 -0.29 22.15
N ASP A 213 19.30 -1.24 22.84
CA ASP A 213 20.09 -0.99 24.06
C ASP A 213 19.33 -0.26 25.18
N GLY A 214 18.02 -0.53 25.30
CA GLY A 214 17.14 0.14 26.26
C GLY A 214 16.72 1.56 25.86
N PHE A 215 17.12 2.02 24.67
CA PHE A 215 16.73 3.31 24.13
C PHE A 215 15.66 3.13 23.04
N PRO A 216 14.47 3.76 23.18
CA PRO A 216 13.46 3.73 22.15
C PRO A 216 13.90 4.52 20.92
N MET A 217 13.50 4.05 19.74
CA MET A 217 13.81 4.69 18.46
C MET A 217 13.24 6.10 18.33
N GLY A 218 12.17 6.40 19.06
CA GLY A 218 11.54 7.72 19.03
C GLY A 218 10.73 8.02 20.27
N LYS A 219 9.91 9.07 20.20
CA LYS A 219 8.95 9.37 21.28
C LYS A 219 7.75 8.45 21.13
N ARG A 220 7.46 7.66 22.17
CA ARG A 220 6.26 6.82 22.21
C ARG A 220 5.01 7.71 22.14
N VAL A 221 4.08 7.33 21.28
CA VAL A 221 2.76 7.95 21.15
C VAL A 221 1.69 6.86 21.18
N SER A 222 0.57 7.17 21.83
CA SER A 222 -0.61 6.31 21.77
C SER A 222 -1.37 6.63 20.49
N PHE A 223 -1.20 5.79 19.47
CA PHE A 223 -1.96 5.92 18.21
C PHE A 223 -3.13 4.93 18.15
N PHE A 224 -3.01 3.75 18.79
CA PHE A 224 -4.05 2.73 18.85
C PHE A 224 -4.09 2.06 20.23
N SER A 225 -5.26 1.55 20.61
CA SER A 225 -5.50 0.80 21.85
C SER A 225 -4.78 -0.55 21.92
N SER A 226 -4.09 -0.99 20.86
CA SER A 226 -3.46 -2.32 20.78
C SER A 226 -1.94 -2.35 20.56
N ALA A 227 -1.26 -1.22 20.30
CA ALA A 227 0.21 -1.19 20.31
C ALA A 227 0.78 0.24 20.40
N PRO A 228 1.87 0.48 21.16
CA PRO A 228 2.58 1.75 21.11
C PRO A 228 3.22 1.95 19.73
N SER A 229 3.05 3.13 19.14
CA SER A 229 3.82 3.55 17.96
C SER A 229 4.84 4.60 18.38
N TYR A 230 5.99 4.66 17.72
CA TYR A 230 7.03 5.65 18.02
C TYR A 230 7.12 6.64 16.87
N ILE A 231 7.03 7.93 17.18
CA ILE A 231 7.33 8.97 16.19
C ILE A 231 8.84 9.17 16.18
N ASP A 232 9.45 8.83 15.06
CA ASP A 232 10.85 9.10 14.76
C ASP A 232 10.94 10.18 13.68
N ARG A 233 11.19 11.42 14.12
CA ARG A 233 11.35 12.58 13.21
C ARG A 233 12.57 12.45 12.29
N THR A 234 13.58 11.73 12.75
CA THR A 234 14.83 11.50 12.03
C THR A 234 14.61 10.54 10.88
N GLY A 235 13.99 9.39 11.13
CA GLY A 235 13.55 8.43 10.10
C GLY A 235 12.61 9.06 9.08
N SER A 236 11.65 9.88 9.50
CA SER A 236 10.77 10.61 8.55
C SER A 236 11.56 11.54 7.62
N THR A 237 12.57 12.25 8.13
CA THR A 237 13.37 13.19 7.32
C THR A 237 14.35 12.45 6.39
N THR A 238 14.98 11.39 6.89
CA THR A 238 15.89 10.54 6.10
C THR A 238 15.13 9.80 5.00
N TYR A 239 13.96 9.25 5.32
CA TYR A 239 13.12 8.55 4.35
C TYR A 239 12.64 9.50 3.26
N LEU A 240 12.15 10.69 3.59
CA LEU A 240 11.74 11.66 2.57
C LEU A 240 12.91 12.10 1.67
N LYS A 241 14.12 12.25 2.20
CA LYS A 241 15.32 12.53 1.38
C LYS A 241 15.72 11.37 0.48
N PHE A 242 15.65 10.15 0.99
CA PHE A 242 15.90 8.92 0.22
C PHE A 242 14.90 8.79 -0.94
N LEU A 243 13.61 8.99 -0.65
CA LEU A 243 12.55 8.96 -1.64
C LEU A 243 12.67 10.07 -2.68
N ASP A 244 13.01 11.30 -2.29
CA ASP A 244 13.24 12.41 -3.21
C ASP A 244 14.41 12.11 -4.17
N THR A 245 15.45 11.47 -3.65
CA THR A 245 16.63 11.04 -4.43
C THR A 245 16.27 9.98 -5.48
N ILE A 246 15.39 9.04 -5.14
CA ILE A 246 15.00 7.93 -6.02
C ILE A 246 13.92 8.35 -7.00
N PHE A 247 12.88 9.04 -6.52
CA PHE A 247 11.64 9.10 -7.27
C PHE A 247 11.54 10.29 -8.21
N ARG A 248 12.24 11.42 -7.99
CA ARG A 248 12.22 12.61 -8.87
C ARG A 248 10.83 12.94 -9.47
N THR A 249 9.77 12.57 -8.77
CA THR A 249 8.37 12.64 -9.19
C THR A 249 7.64 13.42 -8.11
N ASN A 250 6.49 14.00 -8.46
CA ASN A 250 5.70 14.76 -7.49
C ASN A 250 5.33 13.84 -6.32
N MET A 251 5.86 14.13 -5.13
CA MET A 251 5.54 13.39 -3.91
C MET A 251 4.43 14.10 -3.15
N ALA A 252 3.40 13.35 -2.76
CA ALA A 252 2.36 13.82 -1.85
C ALA A 252 2.48 13.07 -0.51
N VAL A 253 2.82 13.79 0.56
CA VAL A 253 2.89 13.20 1.90
C VAL A 253 1.55 13.38 2.59
N SER A 254 0.91 12.29 3.00
CA SER A 254 -0.31 12.33 3.79
C SER A 254 -0.01 11.82 5.20
N PHE A 255 -0.23 12.70 6.19
CA PHE A 255 -0.33 12.31 7.60
C PHE A 255 -1.82 12.04 7.87
N ALA A 256 -2.15 10.84 8.35
CA ALA A 256 -3.48 10.19 8.33
C ALA A 256 -3.86 9.65 6.92
N CYS A 257 -3.72 8.37 6.60
CA CYS A 257 -4.17 7.19 7.33
C CYS A 257 -3.49 5.93 6.72
N TRP A 258 -3.78 4.72 7.20
CA TRP A 258 -3.11 3.51 6.70
C TRP A 258 -3.65 3.05 5.33
N ILE A 259 -2.73 2.47 4.54
CA ILE A 259 -2.86 1.59 3.35
C ILE A 259 -3.07 2.24 1.96
N CYS A 260 -2.50 1.55 0.95
CA CYS A 260 -2.72 1.58 -0.51
C CYS A 260 -3.99 2.32 -0.95
N ARG A 261 -3.82 3.53 -1.48
CA ARG A 261 -4.89 4.35 -2.06
C ARG A 261 -4.62 4.59 -3.53
N VAL A 262 -5.60 4.51 -4.40
CA VAL A 262 -5.48 5.16 -5.72
C VAL A 262 -5.96 6.59 -5.53
N ILE A 263 -5.04 7.57 -5.60
CA ILE A 263 -5.41 8.99 -5.50
C ILE A 263 -5.44 9.61 -6.90
N TRP A 264 -6.39 10.51 -7.08
CA TRP A 264 -6.48 11.36 -8.25
C TRP A 264 -6.28 12.83 -7.86
N VAL A 265 -5.49 13.55 -8.66
CA VAL A 265 -5.19 14.98 -8.50
C VAL A 265 -5.47 15.70 -9.80
N GLY A 266 -6.65 16.32 -9.91
CA GLY A 266 -6.93 17.17 -11.05
C GLY A 266 -6.44 18.59 -10.86
N ASN A 267 -5.66 19.12 -11.80
CA ASN A 267 -5.38 20.55 -11.83
C ASN A 267 -6.61 21.31 -12.34
N THR A 268 -7.03 22.32 -11.57
CA THR A 268 -8.00 23.38 -11.93
C THR A 268 -9.30 22.88 -12.57
N PHE A 269 -10.27 22.52 -11.72
CA PHE A 269 -11.62 22.22 -12.17
C PHE A 269 -12.40 23.47 -12.52
N THR A 270 -12.97 23.51 -13.73
CA THR A 270 -14.18 24.29 -13.97
C THR A 270 -15.39 23.39 -13.74
N HIS A 271 -16.50 23.97 -13.25
CA HIS A 271 -17.76 23.34 -12.77
C HIS A 271 -18.42 22.31 -13.74
N LYS A 272 -17.87 22.04 -14.93
CA LYS A 272 -18.49 21.21 -15.99
C LYS A 272 -17.79 19.87 -16.27
N GLU A 273 -16.61 19.59 -15.72
CA GLU A 273 -15.76 18.48 -16.22
C GLU A 273 -15.93 17.16 -15.47
N TRP A 274 -16.53 17.18 -14.27
CA TRP A 274 -16.67 16.02 -13.39
C TRP A 274 -17.85 15.08 -13.75
N ARG A 275 -18.94 15.59 -14.37
CA ARG A 275 -20.19 14.83 -14.65
C ARG A 275 -20.10 13.73 -15.72
N LYS A 276 -18.91 13.34 -16.16
CA LYS A 276 -18.69 12.35 -17.25
C LYS A 276 -18.06 11.02 -16.77
N TRP A 277 -17.91 10.85 -15.46
CA TRP A 277 -17.46 9.60 -14.84
C TRP A 277 -18.65 8.72 -14.42
#